data_AF-A0A2E0XS58-F1
#
_entry.id   AF-A0A2E0XS58-F1
#
_cell.length_a   1.000
_cell.length_b   1.000
_cell.length_c   1.000
_cell.angle_alpha   90.00
_cell.angle_beta   90.00
_cell.angle_gamma   90.00
#
_symmetry.space_group_name_H-M   'P 1'
#
loop_
_entity.id
_entity.type
_entity.pdbx_description
1 polymer ?
#
loop_
_entity_poly.entity_id
_entity_poly.type
_entity_poly.pdbx_seq_one_letter_code
_entity_poly.pdbx_strand_id
1 'polypeptide(L)' 'MVCYIADAPREKMRLMAKTVLIIDDDPVICQVIENILYLFGYKVLTAASTFGGLVYLQQQQHIDLIL' A
#
# COMPACT_ATOMS: atom_id res chain seq x y z
N MET A 1 -18.89 -35.38 -2.18
CA MET A 1 -18.89 -35.17 -0.72
C MET A 1 -17.43 -35.19 -0.30
N VAL A 2 -16.74 -34.06 -0.20
CA VAL A 2 -16.96 -33.00 0.80
C VAL A 2 -16.84 -31.61 0.16
N CYS A 3 -17.73 -30.73 0.58
CA CYS A 3 -17.82 -29.32 0.21
C CYS A 3 -16.82 -28.50 1.04
N TYR A 4 -15.98 -27.68 0.40
CA TYR A 4 -15.43 -26.47 1.01
C TYR A 4 -15.94 -25.28 0.20
N ILE A 5 -17.18 -24.88 0.49
CA ILE A 5 -17.72 -23.59 0.09
C ILE A 5 -17.58 -22.63 1.27
N ALA A 6 -16.50 -21.87 1.30
CA ALA A 6 -16.43 -20.61 2.01
C ALA A 6 -15.43 -19.69 1.28
N ASP A 7 -15.96 -18.61 0.72
CA ASP A 7 -15.27 -17.38 0.30
C ASP A 7 -14.55 -17.33 -1.07
N ALA A 8 -15.31 -17.51 -2.16
CA ALA A 8 -14.99 -16.87 -3.44
C ALA A 8 -15.69 -15.49 -3.53
N PRO A 9 -15.10 -14.39 -4.07
CA PRO A 9 -13.69 -14.09 -4.34
C PRO A 9 -13.33 -12.61 -4.02
N ARG A 10 -12.55 -12.33 -2.95
CA ARG A 10 -11.78 -11.06 -2.87
C ARG A 10 -10.75 -10.93 -4.02
N GLU A 11 -10.50 -12.03 -4.73
CA GLU A 11 -9.69 -12.14 -5.95
C GLU A 11 -10.09 -11.15 -7.05
N LYS A 12 -11.39 -10.83 -7.20
CA LYS A 12 -11.91 -10.10 -8.37
C LYS A 12 -11.78 -8.57 -8.31
N MET A 13 -11.28 -8.00 -7.22
CA MET A 13 -11.08 -6.54 -7.06
C MET A 13 -9.61 -6.10 -7.17
N ARG A 14 -8.70 -6.96 -7.63
CA ARG A 14 -7.25 -6.74 -7.52
C ARG A 14 -6.53 -6.52 -8.85
N LEU A 15 -7.24 -6.02 -9.86
CA LEU A 15 -6.60 -5.47 -11.07
C LEU A 15 -6.08 -4.03 -10.86
N MET A 16 -6.34 -3.43 -9.69
CA MET A 16 -5.76 -2.14 -9.32
C MET A 16 -4.52 -2.37 -8.47
N ALA A 17 -3.40 -1.76 -8.88
CA ALA A 17 -2.18 -1.68 -8.08
C ALA A 17 -2.52 -1.17 -6.68
N LYS A 18 -2.24 -1.98 -5.65
CA LYS A 18 -2.43 -1.61 -4.24
C LYS A 18 -1.55 -0.43 -3.89
N THR A 19 -2.03 0.48 -3.04
CA THR A 19 -1.29 1.68 -2.63
C THR A 19 -0.65 1.47 -1.27
N VAL A 20 0.65 1.72 -1.17
CA VAL A 20 1.43 1.66 0.08
C VAL A 20 1.89 3.07 0.45
N LEU A 21 1.67 3.48 1.69
CA LEU A 21 2.22 4.73 2.25
C LEU A 21 3.43 4.39 3.12
N ILE A 22 4.59 4.94 2.81
CA ILE A 22 5.82 4.83 3.59
C ILE A 22 5.96 6.09 4.45
N ILE A 23 6.19 5.93 5.75
CA ILE A 23 6.45 7.03 6.68
C ILE A 23 7.82 6.84 7.34
N ASP A 24 8.84 7.48 6.77
CA ASP A 24 10.22 7.40 7.27
C ASP A 24 10.94 8.73 6.99
N ASP A 25 11.71 9.22 7.95
CA ASP A 25 12.43 10.50 7.84
C ASP A 25 13.72 10.39 7.02
N ASP A 26 14.23 9.18 6.79
CA ASP A 26 15.37 8.94 5.92
C ASP A 26 14.91 8.79 4.44
N PRO A 27 15.26 9.75 3.56
CA PRO A 27 14.88 9.69 2.15
C PRO A 27 15.55 8.53 1.40
N VAL A 28 16.70 8.04 1.87
CA VAL A 28 17.38 6.88 1.27
C VAL A 28 16.58 5.61 1.53
N ILE A 29 16.08 5.44 2.76
CA ILE A 29 15.23 4.30 3.13
C ILE A 29 13.93 4.33 2.31
N CYS A 30 13.27 5.49 2.24
CA CYS A 30 12.07 5.68 1.41
C CYS A 30 12.31 5.25 -0.03
N GLN A 31 13.41 5.71 -0.65
CA GLN A 31 13.73 5.40 -2.03
C GLN A 31 14.00 3.92 -2.27
N VAL A 32 14.70 3.25 -1.35
CA VAL A 32 14.97 1.80 -1.43
C VAL A 32 13.67 1.00 -1.37
N ILE A 33 12.81 1.31 -0.41
CA ILE A 33 11.53 0.61 -0.23
C ILE A 33 10.61 0.88 -1.43
N GLU A 34 10.53 2.13 -1.89
CA GLU A 34 9.77 2.53 -3.07
C GLU A 34 10.18 1.73 -4.31
N ASN A 35 11.50 1.65 -4.58
CA ASN A 35 12.03 0.90 -5.72
C ASN A 35 11.64 -0.58 -5.65
N ILE A 36 11.72 -1.20 -4.47
CA ILE A 36 11.33 -2.60 -4.28
C ILE A 36 9.83 -2.77 -4.56
N LEU A 37 8.98 -1.91 -3.98
CA LEU A 37 7.53 -1.99 -4.11
C LEU A 37 7.05 -1.73 -5.55
N TYR A 38 7.70 -0.84 -6.29
CA TYR A 38 7.40 -0.64 -7.71
C TYR A 38 7.66 -1.89 -8.56
N LEU A 39 8.72 -2.65 -8.27
CA LEU A 39 8.98 -3.93 -8.96
C LEU A 39 7.85 -4.94 -8.77
N PHE A 40 7.11 -4.86 -7.67
CA PHE A 40 5.96 -5.72 -7.39
C PHE A 40 4.61 -5.12 -7.84
N GLY A 41 4.63 -3.97 -8.54
CA GLY A 41 3.43 -3.35 -9.09
C GLY A 41 2.55 -2.63 -8.06
N TYR A 42 3.12 -2.21 -6.93
CA TYR A 42 2.43 -1.33 -5.98
C TYR A 42 2.50 0.13 -6.43
N LYS A 43 1.50 0.92 -6.06
CA LYS A 43 1.61 2.38 -6.02
C LYS A 43 2.22 2.76 -4.69
N VAL A 44 3.16 3.70 -4.70
CA VAL A 44 3.87 4.12 -3.49
C VAL A 44 3.62 5.60 -3.24
N LEU A 45 3.36 5.94 -1.99
CA LEU A 45 3.33 7.30 -1.46
C LEU A 45 4.38 7.35 -0.35
N THR A 46 5.05 8.48 -0.18
CA THR A 46 6.09 8.66 0.83
C THR A 46 5.81 9.90 1.65
N ALA A 47 6.02 9.84 2.96
CA ALA A 47 5.99 10.98 3.85
C ALA A 47 7.20 10.96 4.80
N ALA A 48 7.87 12.11 4.95
CA ALA A 48 9.01 12.22 5.86
C ALA A 48 8.63 12.32 7.36
N SER A 49 7.34 12.24 7.68
CA SER A 49 6.84 12.35 9.06
C SER A 49 5.42 11.82 9.17
N THR A 50 5.01 11.45 10.39
CA THR A 50 3.64 11.05 10.71
C THR A 50 2.63 12.12 10.30
N PHE A 51 2.95 13.41 10.46
CA PHE A 51 2.06 14.49 10.06
C PHE A 51 1.88 14.54 8.54
N GLY A 52 2.96 14.39 7.77
CA GLY A 52 2.87 14.25 6.32
C GLY A 52 2.04 13.03 5.90
N GLY A 53 2.20 11.90 6.61
CA GLY A 53 1.41 10.69 6.38
C GLY A 53 -0.09 10.89 6.66
N LEU A 54 -0.43 11.64 7.71
CA LEU A 54 -1.81 11.96 8.04
C LEU A 54 -2.52 12.77 6.95
N VAL A 55 -1.80 13.65 6.24
CA VAL A 55 -2.37 14.42 5.13
C VAL A 55 -2.90 13.48 4.04
N TYR A 56 -2.17 12.42 3.70
CA TYR A 56 -2.62 11.41 2.72
C TYR A 56 -3.88 10.66 3.17
N LEU A 57 -3.93 10.30 4.47
CA LEU A 57 -5.09 9.61 5.04
C LEU A 57 -6.33 10.51 5.10
N GLN A 58 -6.14 11.80 5.39
CA GLN A 58 -7.24 12.78 5.44
C GLN A 58 -7.80 13.10 4.05
N GLN A 59 -6.97 13.02 3.01
CA GLN A 59 -7.38 13.23 1.61
C GLN A 59 -8.21 12.06 1.03
N GLN A 60 -8.66 11.11 1.87
CA GLN A 60 -9.45 9.94 1.45
C GLN A 60 -8.70 9.09 0.40
N GLN A 61 -7.36 9.12 0.41
CA GLN A 61 -6.60 8.20 -0.44
C GLN A 61 -6.78 6.77 0.08
N HIS A 62 -7.11 5.86 -0.83
CA HIS A 62 -7.23 4.45 -0.51
C HIS A 62 -5.82 3.85 -0.32
N ILE A 63 -5.43 3.67 0.95
CA ILE A 63 -4.15 3.08 1.35
C ILE A 63 -4.41 1.65 1.85
N ASP A 64 -3.72 0.69 1.25
CA ASP A 64 -3.84 -0.74 1.56
C ASP A 64 -2.86 -1.18 2.65
N LEU A 65 -1.75 -0.47 2.82
CA LEU A 65 -0.68 -0.73 3.79
C LEU A 65 0.05 0.56 4.15
N ILE A 66 0.40 0.72 5.42
CA ILE A 66 1.29 1.76 5.91
C ILE A 66 2.55 1.07 6.43
N LEU A 67 3.72 1.53 5.98
CA LEU A 67 5.05 1.13 6.43
C LEU A 67 5.69 2.26 7.23
#